data_AF-A0A015ILE5-F1
#
_entry.id   AF-A0A015ILE5-F1
#
_cell.length_a   1.000
_cell.length_b   1.000
_cell.length_c   1.000
_cell.angle_alpha   90.00
_cell.angle_beta   90.00
_cell.angle_gamma   90.00
#
_symmetry.space_group_name_H-M   'P 1'
#
loop_
_entity.id
_entity.type
_entity.pdbx_description
1 polymer ?
#
loop_
_entity_poly.entity_id
_entity_poly.type
_entity_poly.pdbx_seq_one_letter_code
_entity_poly.pdbx_strand_id
1 'polypeptide(L)'
;MSDNTYENVNPETIRKRKAKAQEMPEQRQARLNRESERKRQKRNNKKEMERDDEHVICLAHESNRKRVLRAHNKNQLQDQQINESNDNEHIQRKPDNRNMHVRSTSSTKISENDHKVLQKFCNKMDNIQYNTCPECNERISNMTLIMGECRHYHNDKKTPKKFSADNNMDPGEVPDELQGLTDIEEMLIAQVFMVMSVYRLQGGQNSYKGNVINFPQDVREFTRHLPRNPSSLDVLVV
;
A
#
# COMPACT_ATOMS: atom_id res chain seq x y z
N MET A 1 45.98 -24.24 3.42
CA MET A 1 46.48 -24.04 2.05
C MET A 1 45.39 -23.36 1.25
N SER A 2 45.61 -22.07 0.97
CA SER A 2 45.06 -21.24 -0.13
C SER A 2 43.57 -21.33 -0.48
N ASP A 3 42.83 -20.34 0.04
CA ASP A 3 41.60 -19.79 -0.55
C ASP A 3 41.80 -19.43 -2.02
N ASN A 4 40.88 -19.85 -2.89
CA ASN A 4 40.88 -19.47 -4.30
C ASN A 4 39.46 -19.11 -4.74
N THR A 5 38.99 -17.94 -4.29
CA THR A 5 37.80 -17.28 -4.82
C THR A 5 38.14 -16.67 -6.18
N TYR A 6 37.94 -17.44 -7.25
CA TYR A 6 37.94 -16.91 -8.61
C TYR A 6 36.72 -16.01 -8.81
N GLU A 7 36.87 -14.71 -8.53
CA GLU A 7 35.99 -13.69 -9.10
C GLU A 7 36.11 -13.73 -10.62
N ASN A 8 35.08 -14.22 -11.29
CA ASN A 8 34.97 -14.16 -12.75
C ASN A 8 34.65 -12.70 -13.16
N VAL A 9 35.64 -11.83 -13.08
CA VAL A 9 35.53 -10.42 -13.49
C VAL A 9 35.50 -10.36 -15.01
N ASN A 10 34.43 -9.78 -15.57
CA ASN A 10 34.24 -9.63 -17.02
C ASN A 10 35.54 -9.09 -17.69
N PRO A 11 36.08 -9.79 -18.71
CA PRO A 11 37.32 -9.42 -19.40
C PRO A 11 37.35 -7.97 -19.90
N GLU A 12 36.19 -7.43 -20.27
CA GLU A 12 36.05 -6.06 -20.73
C GLU A 12 36.28 -5.05 -19.59
N THR A 13 35.88 -5.39 -18.38
CA THR A 13 36.10 -4.59 -17.17
C THR A 13 37.59 -4.56 -16.80
N ILE A 14 38.27 -5.70 -16.94
CA ILE A 14 39.73 -5.80 -16.74
C ILE A 14 40.47 -4.94 -17.77
N ARG A 15 40.07 -5.02 -19.05
CA ARG A 15 40.64 -4.19 -20.13
C ARG A 15 40.45 -2.69 -19.88
N LYS A 16 39.25 -2.28 -19.46
CA LYS A 16 38.94 -0.88 -19.11
C LYS A 16 39.74 -0.39 -17.90
N ARG A 17 39.98 -1.23 -16.89
CA ARG A 17 40.82 -0.91 -15.73
C ARG A 17 42.29 -0.71 -16.13
N LYS A 18 42.84 -1.62 -16.94
CA LYS A 18 44.22 -1.50 -17.45
C LYS A 18 44.41 -0.24 -18.30
N ALA A 19 43.46 0.06 -19.19
CA ALA A 19 43.50 1.28 -20.00
C ALA A 19 43.47 2.55 -19.13
N LYS A 20 42.63 2.60 -18.08
CA LYS A 20 42.60 3.72 -17.13
C LYS A 20 43.88 3.87 -16.31
N ALA A 21 44.56 2.76 -16.00
CA ALA A 21 45.83 2.78 -15.25
C ALA A 21 47.00 3.32 -16.08
N GLN A 22 46.89 3.26 -17.40
CA GLN A 22 47.90 3.76 -18.35
C GLN A 22 47.57 5.17 -18.89
N GLU A 23 46.52 5.83 -18.37
CA GLU A 23 46.16 7.20 -18.78
C GLU A 23 47.26 8.20 -18.39
N MET A 24 47.63 9.05 -19.35
CA MET A 24 48.45 10.22 -19.05
C MET A 24 47.66 11.21 -18.17
N PRO A 25 48.32 12.05 -17.35
CA PRO A 25 47.64 12.99 -16.46
C PRO A 25 46.60 13.88 -17.14
N GLU A 26 46.89 14.37 -18.35
CA GLU A 26 45.96 15.18 -19.15
C GLU A 26 44.71 14.40 -19.59
N GLN A 27 44.89 13.15 -20.02
CA GLN A 27 43.79 12.26 -20.42
C GLN A 27 42.90 11.91 -19.23
N ARG A 28 43.52 11.67 -18.06
CA ARG A 28 42.81 11.44 -16.81
C ARG A 28 41.98 12.66 -16.42
N GLN A 29 42.55 13.86 -16.50
CA GLN A 29 41.83 15.11 -16.19
C GLN A 29 40.66 15.34 -17.14
N ALA A 30 40.86 15.13 -18.45
CA ALA A 30 39.81 15.24 -19.45
C ALA A 30 38.65 14.26 -19.19
N ARG A 31 38.95 13.01 -18.80
CA ARG A 31 37.95 12.02 -18.43
C ARG A 31 37.16 12.43 -17.18
N LEU A 32 37.83 12.93 -16.14
CA LEU A 32 37.19 13.37 -14.91
C LEU A 32 36.29 14.60 -15.13
N ASN A 33 36.71 15.53 -16.00
CA ASN A 33 35.90 16.69 -16.39
C ASN A 33 34.62 16.24 -17.10
N ARG A 34 34.73 15.35 -18.10
CA ARG A 34 33.56 14.77 -18.81
C ARG A 34 32.62 14.04 -17.87
N GLU A 35 33.15 13.29 -16.92
CA GLU A 35 32.34 12.57 -15.94
C GLU A 35 31.59 13.53 -15.00
N SER A 36 32.26 14.60 -14.56
CA SER A 36 31.68 15.64 -13.71
C SER A 36 30.57 16.41 -14.42
N GLU A 37 30.78 16.76 -15.69
CA GLU A 37 29.79 17.44 -16.53
C GLU A 37 28.56 16.55 -16.80
N ARG A 38 28.78 15.26 -17.10
CA ARG A 38 27.68 14.29 -17.23
C ARG A 38 26.88 14.14 -15.94
N LYS A 39 27.54 14.14 -14.78
CA LYS A 39 26.86 14.10 -13.47
C LYS A 39 26.05 15.37 -13.24
N ARG A 40 26.56 16.54 -13.63
CA ARG A 40 25.84 17.82 -13.54
C ARG A 40 24.60 17.83 -14.41
N GLN A 41 24.71 17.42 -15.68
CA GLN A 41 23.56 17.31 -16.60
C GLN A 41 22.49 16.37 -16.07
N LYS A 42 22.86 15.17 -15.58
CA LYS A 42 21.89 14.23 -14.97
C LYS A 42 21.12 14.84 -13.80
N ARG A 43 21.78 15.63 -12.94
CA ARG A 43 21.11 16.31 -11.82
C ARG A 43 20.14 17.38 -12.30
N ASN A 44 20.51 18.14 -13.33
CA ASN A 44 19.64 19.16 -13.91
C ASN A 44 18.40 18.54 -14.55
N ASN A 45 18.57 17.52 -15.40
CA ASN A 45 17.45 16.85 -16.05
C ASN A 45 16.51 16.20 -15.04
N LYS A 46 17.04 15.64 -13.94
CA LYS A 46 16.21 15.10 -12.85
C LYS A 46 15.37 16.20 -12.18
N LYS A 47 15.96 17.37 -11.91
CA LYS A 47 15.24 18.52 -11.34
C LYS A 47 14.22 19.14 -12.30
N GLU A 48 14.46 19.08 -13.60
CA GLU A 48 13.48 19.50 -14.62
C GLU A 48 12.30 18.55 -14.66
N MET A 49 12.56 17.25 -14.71
CA MET A 49 11.50 16.22 -14.68
C MET A 49 10.65 16.31 -13.39
N GLU A 50 11.28 16.53 -12.24
CA GLU A 50 10.56 16.73 -10.96
C GLU A 50 9.67 17.99 -10.99
N ARG A 51 10.13 19.08 -11.60
CA ARG A 51 9.33 20.31 -11.76
C ARG A 51 8.18 20.15 -12.75
N ASP A 52 8.39 19.40 -13.83
CA ASP A 52 7.34 19.09 -14.79
C ASP A 52 6.26 18.20 -14.15
N ASP A 53 6.64 17.21 -13.34
CA ASP A 53 5.71 16.37 -12.58
C ASP A 53 4.89 17.21 -11.58
N GLU A 54 5.53 18.12 -10.83
CA GLU A 54 4.83 19.07 -9.94
C GLU A 54 3.84 19.96 -10.71
N HIS A 55 4.24 20.48 -11.88
CA HIS A 55 3.37 21.30 -12.72
C HIS A 55 2.15 20.53 -13.22
N VAL A 56 2.34 19.27 -13.65
CA VAL A 56 1.25 18.38 -14.07
C VAL A 56 0.28 18.10 -12.91
N ILE A 57 0.79 17.87 -11.69
CA ILE A 57 -0.03 17.67 -10.49
C ILE A 57 -0.87 18.92 -10.19
N CYS A 58 -0.26 20.11 -10.25
CA CYS A 58 -0.96 21.38 -10.03
C CYS A 58 -2.10 21.59 -11.04
N LEU A 59 -1.85 21.34 -12.33
CA LEU A 59 -2.88 21.44 -13.38
C LEU A 59 -4.03 20.44 -13.15
N ALA A 60 -3.73 19.22 -12.75
CA ALA A 60 -4.74 18.21 -12.44
C ALA A 60 -5.62 18.62 -11.25
N HIS A 61 -5.02 19.20 -10.21
CA HIS A 61 -5.74 19.69 -9.04
C HIS A 61 -6.65 20.88 -9.40
N GLU A 62 -6.18 21.82 -10.22
CA GLU A 62 -6.98 22.95 -10.70
C GLU A 62 -8.16 22.50 -11.58
N SER A 63 -7.93 21.55 -12.47
CA SER A 63 -8.97 20.94 -13.32
C SER A 63 -10.06 20.26 -12.47
N ASN A 64 -9.66 19.49 -11.45
CA ASN A 64 -10.60 18.86 -10.53
C ASN A 64 -11.41 19.89 -9.73
N ARG A 65 -10.77 20.96 -9.23
CA ARG A 65 -11.46 22.06 -8.55
C ARG A 65 -12.52 22.71 -9.44
N LYS A 66 -12.20 22.96 -10.71
CA LYS A 66 -13.16 23.50 -11.70
C LYS A 66 -14.33 22.54 -11.95
N ARG A 67 -14.10 21.22 -12.00
CA ARG A 67 -15.16 20.21 -12.15
C ARG A 67 -16.09 20.16 -10.95
N VAL A 68 -15.54 20.21 -9.73
CA VAL A 68 -16.34 20.23 -8.49
C VAL A 68 -17.21 21.49 -8.41
N LEU A 69 -16.65 22.67 -8.71
CA LEU A 69 -17.43 23.91 -8.76
C LEU A 69 -18.59 23.84 -9.77
N ARG A 70 -18.35 23.27 -10.96
CA ARG A 70 -19.40 23.09 -11.98
C ARG A 70 -20.50 22.13 -11.52
N ALA A 71 -20.14 21.05 -10.83
CA ALA A 71 -21.11 20.11 -10.28
C ALA A 71 -21.97 20.76 -9.18
N HIS A 72 -21.34 21.54 -8.29
CA HIS A 72 -22.03 22.27 -7.24
C HIS A 72 -23.00 23.32 -7.81
N ASN A 73 -22.56 24.11 -8.80
CA ASN A 73 -23.44 25.08 -9.46
C ASN A 73 -24.60 24.41 -10.21
N LYS A 74 -24.38 23.23 -10.81
CA LYS A 74 -25.44 22.47 -11.47
C LYS A 74 -26.50 21.99 -10.48
N ASN A 75 -26.08 21.51 -9.30
CA ASN A 75 -27.00 21.09 -8.25
C ASN A 75 -27.78 22.27 -7.68
N GLN A 76 -27.15 23.43 -7.45
CA GLN A 76 -27.86 24.63 -6.98
C GLN A 76 -28.92 25.14 -7.97
N LEU A 77 -28.64 25.13 -9.27
CA LEU A 77 -29.64 25.51 -10.29
C LEU A 77 -30.82 24.52 -10.34
N GLN A 78 -30.56 23.24 -10.05
CA GLN A 78 -31.58 22.21 -10.00
C GLN A 78 -32.47 22.33 -8.74
N ASP A 79 -31.89 22.68 -7.60
CA ASP A 79 -32.61 22.93 -6.35
C ASP A 79 -33.46 24.23 -6.42
N GLN A 80 -33.00 25.26 -7.13
CA GLN A 80 -33.78 26.48 -7.37
C GLN A 80 -35.00 26.24 -8.27
N GLN A 81 -34.87 25.41 -9.31
CA GLN A 81 -36.01 25.04 -10.18
C GLN A 81 -37.06 24.17 -9.47
N ILE A 82 -36.69 23.41 -8.43
CA ILE A 82 -37.61 22.58 -7.65
C ILE A 82 -38.42 23.43 -6.65
N ASN A 83 -37.84 24.51 -6.12
CA ASN A 83 -38.47 25.34 -5.09
C ASN A 83 -39.40 26.44 -5.63
N GLU A 84 -39.33 26.80 -6.91
CA GLU A 84 -40.23 27.81 -7.51
C GLU A 84 -41.62 27.26 -7.90
N SER A 85 -41.85 25.94 -7.82
CA SER A 85 -43.07 25.32 -8.36
C SER A 85 -44.17 24.97 -7.34
N ASN A 86 -44.02 25.27 -6.05
CA ASN A 86 -44.86 24.64 -4.99
C ASN A 86 -45.50 25.57 -3.97
N ASP A 87 -45.87 26.80 -4.35
CA ASP A 87 -46.78 27.63 -3.55
C ASP A 87 -48.16 27.67 -4.20
N ASN A 88 -48.97 26.61 -4.04
CA ASN A 88 -50.42 26.75 -3.86
C ASN A 88 -51.17 25.43 -3.57
N GLU A 89 -52.14 25.58 -2.66
CA GLU A 89 -53.31 24.75 -2.37
C GLU A 89 -53.19 23.52 -1.44
N HIS A 90 -53.61 23.79 -0.21
CA HIS A 90 -54.23 22.88 0.74
C HIS A 90 -55.51 22.24 0.16
N ILE A 91 -55.48 20.96 -0.21
CA ILE A 91 -56.70 20.17 -0.48
C ILE A 91 -56.54 18.78 0.14
N GLN A 92 -57.48 18.46 1.03
CA GLN A 92 -57.73 17.15 1.64
C GLN A 92 -57.70 16.03 0.60
N ARG A 93 -56.90 14.97 0.85
CA ARG A 93 -56.94 13.76 0.00
C ARG A 93 -57.15 12.51 0.85
N LYS A 94 -58.28 11.84 0.54
CA LYS A 94 -58.61 10.45 0.87
C LYS A 94 -57.47 9.50 0.47
N PRO A 95 -57.40 8.29 1.05
CA PRO A 95 -56.34 7.34 0.72
C PRO A 95 -56.63 6.70 -0.64
N ASP A 96 -56.27 7.40 -1.72
CA ASP A 96 -56.28 6.82 -3.05
C ASP A 96 -54.98 6.06 -3.30
N ASN A 97 -55.17 4.75 -3.21
CA ASN A 97 -54.38 3.64 -3.71
C ASN A 97 -53.78 3.93 -5.11
N ARG A 98 -52.62 4.58 -5.16
CA ARG A 98 -51.74 4.57 -6.33
C ARG A 98 -50.39 4.01 -5.91
N ASN A 99 -50.15 2.78 -6.38
CA ASN A 99 -48.88 2.08 -6.43
C ASN A 99 -47.70 3.04 -6.58
N MET A 100 -47.10 3.43 -5.45
CA MET A 100 -45.68 3.73 -5.45
C MET A 100 -45.02 2.41 -5.76
N HIS A 101 -44.50 2.27 -6.98
CA HIS A 101 -43.46 1.29 -7.25
C HIS A 101 -42.26 1.76 -6.43
N VAL A 102 -42.29 1.46 -5.13
CA VAL A 102 -41.12 1.28 -4.30
C VAL A 102 -40.34 0.27 -5.10
N ARG A 103 -39.29 0.73 -5.78
CA ARG A 103 -38.29 -0.17 -6.31
C ARG A 103 -37.62 -0.69 -5.06
N SER A 104 -38.22 -1.73 -4.49
CA SER A 104 -37.60 -2.62 -3.52
C SER A 104 -36.32 -3.03 -4.20
N THR A 105 -35.21 -2.39 -3.82
CA THR A 105 -33.89 -2.93 -4.09
C THR A 105 -33.82 -4.17 -3.23
N SER A 106 -34.34 -5.27 -3.78
CA SER A 106 -34.13 -6.62 -3.31
C SER A 106 -32.64 -6.88 -3.39
N SER A 107 -31.91 -6.40 -2.39
CA SER A 107 -30.65 -7.03 -2.04
C SER A 107 -30.95 -8.50 -1.74
N THR A 108 -30.02 -9.36 -2.15
CA THR A 108 -29.84 -10.73 -1.70
C THR A 108 -30.82 -11.80 -2.20
N LYS A 109 -30.63 -12.22 -3.47
CA LYS A 109 -30.44 -13.65 -3.77
C LYS A 109 -29.24 -13.79 -4.71
N ILE A 110 -28.09 -14.18 -4.16
CA ILE A 110 -26.93 -14.62 -4.95
C ILE A 110 -27.43 -15.77 -5.83
N SER A 111 -27.17 -15.74 -7.15
CA SER A 111 -27.66 -16.80 -8.03
C SER A 111 -26.91 -18.11 -7.74
N GLU A 112 -27.50 -19.26 -8.07
CA GLU A 112 -26.79 -20.55 -7.97
C GLU A 112 -25.48 -20.56 -8.77
N ASN A 113 -25.43 -19.82 -9.87
CA ASN A 113 -24.21 -19.68 -10.67
C ASN A 113 -23.15 -18.87 -9.93
N ASP A 114 -23.53 -17.77 -9.26
CA ASP A 114 -22.61 -16.99 -8.43
C ASP A 114 -22.10 -17.81 -7.25
N HIS A 115 -22.95 -18.63 -6.63
CA HIS A 115 -22.52 -19.58 -5.60
C HIS A 115 -21.49 -20.59 -6.12
N LYS A 116 -21.67 -21.14 -7.33
CA LYS A 116 -20.68 -22.03 -7.95
C LYS A 116 -19.36 -21.31 -8.24
N VAL A 117 -19.41 -20.04 -8.65
CA VAL A 117 -18.21 -19.22 -8.89
C VAL A 117 -17.50 -18.93 -7.57
N LEU A 118 -18.22 -18.52 -6.53
CA LEU A 118 -17.68 -18.29 -5.19
C LEU A 118 -17.06 -19.56 -4.62
N GLN A 119 -17.73 -20.71 -4.73
CA GLN A 119 -17.17 -21.98 -4.27
C GLN A 119 -15.89 -22.34 -5.02
N LYS A 120 -15.83 -22.14 -6.33
CA LYS A 120 -14.58 -22.33 -7.10
C LYS A 120 -13.48 -21.37 -6.65
N PHE A 121 -13.83 -20.13 -6.30
CA PHE A 121 -12.87 -19.15 -5.77
C PHE A 121 -12.35 -19.59 -4.40
N CYS A 122 -13.24 -19.89 -3.44
CA CYS A 122 -12.85 -20.37 -2.11
C CYS A 122 -11.98 -21.61 -2.21
N ASN A 123 -12.41 -22.63 -2.99
CA ASN A 123 -11.60 -23.82 -3.21
C ASN A 123 -10.22 -23.50 -3.79
N LYS A 124 -10.10 -22.52 -4.70
CA LYS A 124 -8.79 -22.10 -5.22
C LYS A 124 -7.95 -21.42 -4.16
N MET A 125 -8.55 -20.54 -3.35
CA MET A 125 -7.87 -19.84 -2.25
C MET A 125 -7.39 -20.81 -1.17
N ASP A 126 -8.23 -21.77 -0.78
CA ASP A 126 -7.92 -22.78 0.23
C ASP A 126 -6.79 -23.73 -0.21
N ASN A 127 -6.67 -23.94 -1.53
CA ASN A 127 -5.60 -24.76 -2.12
C ASN A 127 -4.29 -24.00 -2.33
N ILE A 128 -4.20 -22.70 -2.00
CA ILE A 128 -2.94 -21.97 -2.08
C ILE A 128 -2.02 -22.49 -0.99
N GLN A 129 -0.94 -23.15 -1.39
CA GLN A 129 0.09 -23.60 -0.46
C GLN A 129 0.96 -22.40 -0.06
N TYR A 130 1.12 -22.18 1.24
CA TYR A 130 2.02 -21.19 1.78
C TYR A 130 3.22 -21.91 2.37
N ASN A 131 4.41 -21.52 1.94
CA ASN A 131 5.65 -22.00 2.54
C ASN A 131 6.29 -20.86 3.33
N THR A 132 6.97 -21.22 4.41
CA THR A 132 7.69 -20.29 5.28
C THR A 132 9.19 -20.52 5.11
N CYS A 133 9.96 -19.43 5.02
CA CYS A 133 11.41 -19.49 5.04
C CYS A 133 11.89 -19.69 6.47
N PRO A 134 12.69 -20.71 6.79
CA PRO A 134 13.19 -20.93 8.15
C PRO A 134 14.19 -19.86 8.62
N GLU A 135 14.81 -19.15 7.68
CA GLU A 135 15.88 -18.19 7.99
C GLU A 135 15.39 -16.75 8.20
N CYS A 136 14.37 -16.35 7.44
CA CYS A 136 13.84 -14.98 7.47
C CYS A 136 12.36 -14.90 7.84
N ASN A 137 11.75 -16.04 8.21
CA ASN A 137 10.36 -16.18 8.64
C ASN A 137 9.30 -15.66 7.65
N GLU A 138 9.69 -15.39 6.41
CA GLU A 138 8.80 -14.87 5.38
C GLU A 138 7.90 -15.99 4.86
N ARG A 139 6.58 -15.77 4.90
CA ARG A 139 5.56 -16.71 4.45
C ARG A 139 4.91 -16.22 3.16
N ILE A 140 5.18 -16.92 2.06
CA ILE A 140 4.71 -16.52 0.73
C ILE A 140 3.99 -17.70 0.07
N SER A 141 2.91 -17.40 -0.66
CA SER A 141 2.18 -18.39 -1.45
C SER A 141 3.06 -18.96 -2.58
N ASN A 142 3.04 -20.28 -2.73
CA ASN A 142 3.80 -21.02 -3.72
C ASN A 142 5.32 -20.71 -3.72
N MET A 143 5.88 -20.36 -2.55
CA MET A 143 7.31 -20.07 -2.44
C MET A 143 8.14 -21.35 -2.63
N THR A 144 9.13 -21.29 -3.51
CA THR A 144 10.13 -22.37 -3.66
C THR A 144 11.36 -22.05 -2.82
N LEU A 145 11.77 -23.01 -1.99
CA LEU A 145 13.02 -22.94 -1.24
C LEU A 145 14.18 -23.44 -2.10
N ILE A 146 15.28 -22.71 -2.11
CA ILE A 146 16.54 -23.06 -2.76
C ILE A 146 17.50 -23.43 -1.63
N MET A 147 17.88 -24.71 -1.52
CA MET A 147 18.73 -25.22 -0.44
C MET A 147 18.20 -24.90 0.98
N GLY A 148 16.87 -24.88 1.15
CA GLY A 148 16.24 -24.55 2.44
C GLY A 148 16.04 -23.04 2.67
N GLU A 149 16.53 -22.17 1.80
CA GLU A 149 16.38 -20.71 1.91
C GLU A 149 15.36 -20.17 0.91
N CYS A 150 14.66 -19.08 1.23
CA CYS A 150 13.87 -18.38 0.23
C CYS A 150 14.77 -17.68 -0.79
N ARG A 151 14.24 -17.41 -1.99
CA ARG A 151 14.98 -16.72 -3.05
C ARG A 151 15.51 -15.35 -2.61
N HIS A 152 14.79 -14.63 -1.76
CA HIS A 152 15.23 -13.33 -1.25
C HIS A 152 16.50 -13.48 -0.40
N TYR A 153 16.44 -14.38 0.58
CA TYR A 153 17.52 -14.65 1.52
C TYR A 153 18.75 -15.28 0.87
N HIS A 154 18.56 -16.19 -0.09
CA HIS A 154 19.64 -16.82 -0.85
C HIS A 154 20.42 -15.83 -1.73
N ASN A 155 19.71 -14.85 -2.29
CA ASN A 155 20.32 -13.84 -3.15
C ASN A 155 20.93 -12.68 -2.36
N ASP A 156 20.61 -12.53 -1.08
CA ASP A 156 21.27 -11.54 -0.22
C ASP A 156 22.71 -11.95 0.05
N LYS A 157 23.65 -11.12 -0.41
CA LYS A 157 25.10 -11.30 -0.23
C LYS A 157 25.66 -10.44 0.89
N LYS A 158 24.80 -9.75 1.65
CA LYS A 158 25.22 -8.96 2.82
C LYS A 158 25.54 -9.86 4.00
N THR A 159 26.45 -9.37 4.84
CA THR A 159 26.86 -9.99 6.10
C THR A 159 26.88 -8.92 7.19
N PRO A 160 25.96 -8.98 8.18
CA PRO A 160 24.87 -9.95 8.32
C PRO A 160 23.80 -9.79 7.22
N LYS A 161 23.05 -10.86 6.91
CA LYS A 161 21.97 -10.82 5.92
C LYS A 161 20.84 -9.92 6.42
N LYS A 162 20.17 -9.19 5.52
CA LYS A 162 19.22 -8.12 5.87
C LYS A 162 18.08 -8.58 6.77
N PHE A 163 17.52 -9.76 6.53
CA PHE A 163 16.37 -10.30 7.26
C PHE A 163 16.76 -11.50 8.12
N SER A 164 17.96 -11.49 8.67
CA SER A 164 18.45 -12.51 9.60
C SER A 164 18.32 -12.06 11.04
N ALA A 165 18.31 -13.02 11.96
CA ALA A 165 18.44 -12.79 13.39
C ALA A 165 19.74 -12.02 13.73
N ASP A 166 20.84 -12.32 13.03
CA ASP A 166 22.13 -11.62 13.19
C ASP A 166 22.05 -10.11 12.89
N ASN A 167 21.06 -9.68 12.09
CA ASN A 167 20.82 -8.27 11.78
C ASN A 167 19.69 -7.66 12.64
N ASN A 168 19.27 -8.31 13.73
CA ASN A 168 18.15 -7.89 14.60
C ASN A 168 16.84 -7.63 13.81
N MET A 169 16.62 -8.40 12.74
CA MET A 169 15.43 -8.29 11.89
C MET A 169 14.51 -9.51 12.02
N ASP A 170 14.88 -10.47 12.87
CA ASP A 170 14.00 -11.53 13.32
C ASP A 170 13.36 -11.12 14.66
N PRO A 171 12.02 -10.96 14.74
CA PRO A 171 11.36 -10.64 16.00
C PRO A 171 11.41 -11.79 17.03
N GLY A 172 11.80 -13.01 16.61
CA GLY A 172 11.84 -14.19 17.46
C GLY A 172 10.46 -14.79 17.70
N GLU A 173 10.36 -15.63 18.72
CA GLU A 173 9.10 -16.26 19.11
C GLU A 173 8.13 -15.24 19.72
N VAL A 174 6.85 -15.37 19.37
CA VAL A 174 5.79 -14.53 19.92
C VAL A 174 5.51 -14.96 21.37
N PRO A 175 5.67 -14.08 22.37
CA PRO A 175 5.37 -14.38 23.76
C PRO A 175 3.93 -14.88 23.96
N ASP A 176 3.71 -15.77 24.92
CA ASP A 176 2.39 -16.37 25.20
C ASP A 176 1.31 -15.31 25.47
N GLU A 177 1.67 -14.17 26.05
CA GLU A 177 0.76 -13.06 26.34
C GLU A 177 0.28 -12.33 25.07
N LEU A 178 0.98 -12.49 23.95
CA LEU A 178 0.67 -11.87 22.66
C LEU A 178 0.12 -12.88 21.64
N GLN A 179 -0.07 -14.14 22.04
CA GLN A 179 -0.65 -15.16 21.16
C GLN A 179 -2.18 -15.05 21.14
N GLY A 180 -2.77 -15.25 19.95
CA GLY A 180 -4.21 -15.37 19.79
C GLY A 180 -5.02 -14.07 19.90
N LEU A 181 -4.37 -12.91 19.74
CA LEU A 181 -5.05 -11.63 19.68
C LEU A 181 -5.93 -11.54 18.43
N THR A 182 -7.10 -10.92 18.58
CA THR A 182 -7.94 -10.52 17.44
C THR A 182 -7.32 -9.33 16.71
N ASP A 183 -7.70 -9.12 15.45
CA ASP A 183 -7.25 -7.96 14.65
C ASP A 183 -7.43 -6.62 15.39
N ILE A 184 -8.52 -6.48 16.15
CA ILE A 184 -8.81 -5.28 16.93
C ILE A 184 -7.85 -5.15 18.12
N GLU A 185 -7.60 -6.24 18.85
CA GLU A 185 -6.67 -6.23 19.99
C GLU A 185 -5.24 -5.93 19.54
N GLU A 186 -4.79 -6.52 18.43
CA GLU A 186 -3.50 -6.20 17.81
C GLU A 186 -3.40 -4.70 17.49
N MET A 187 -4.44 -4.12 16.89
CA MET A 187 -4.50 -2.69 16.59
C MET A 187 -4.47 -1.82 17.86
N LEU A 188 -5.08 -2.26 18.95
CA LEU A 188 -5.13 -1.50 20.22
C LEU A 188 -3.78 -1.48 20.96
N ILE A 189 -3.01 -2.57 20.88
CA ILE A 189 -1.69 -2.65 21.52
C ILE A 189 -0.54 -2.24 20.60
N ALA A 190 -0.81 -2.00 19.32
CA ALA A 190 0.17 -1.50 18.38
C ALA A 190 0.77 -0.18 18.87
N GLN A 191 2.11 -0.12 18.94
CA GLN A 191 2.81 1.11 19.35
C GLN A 191 2.83 2.18 18.26
N VAL A 192 2.47 1.81 17.02
CA VAL A 192 2.48 2.68 15.86
C VAL A 192 1.14 2.59 15.15
N PHE A 193 0.46 3.73 15.06
CA PHE A 193 -0.75 3.91 14.27
C PHE A 193 -0.39 4.50 12.90
N MET A 194 -0.68 3.74 11.84
CA MET A 194 -0.35 4.13 10.47
C MET A 194 -1.54 4.80 9.78
N VAL A 195 -1.31 6.00 9.23
CA VAL A 195 -2.27 6.71 8.38
C VAL A 195 -1.78 6.69 6.94
N MET A 196 -2.62 6.19 6.03
CA MET A 196 -2.35 6.16 4.59
C MET A 196 -3.60 6.55 3.79
N SER A 197 -3.40 7.13 2.61
CA SER A 197 -4.49 7.45 1.68
C SER A 197 -4.76 6.28 0.73
N VAL A 198 -5.94 5.67 0.89
CA VAL A 198 -6.46 4.60 0.04
C VAL A 198 -7.59 5.14 -0.83
N TYR A 199 -7.55 4.86 -2.12
CA TYR A 199 -8.53 5.26 -3.13
C TYR A 199 -9.09 4.03 -3.84
N ARG A 200 -10.37 4.07 -4.19
CA ARG A 200 -11.01 2.99 -4.96
C ARG A 200 -10.91 3.30 -6.46
N LEU A 201 -10.28 2.41 -7.21
CA LEU A 201 -10.17 2.52 -8.66
C LEU A 201 -11.47 2.12 -9.36
N GLN A 202 -11.64 2.56 -10.61
CA GLN A 202 -12.68 2.01 -11.48
C GLN A 202 -12.45 0.51 -11.66
N GLY A 203 -13.46 -0.31 -11.36
CA GLY A 203 -13.34 -1.77 -11.27
C GLY A 203 -13.34 -2.33 -9.84
N GLY A 204 -13.40 -1.46 -8.83
CA GLY A 204 -13.66 -1.87 -7.44
C GLY A 204 -12.44 -2.26 -6.62
N GLN A 205 -11.25 -2.28 -7.23
CA GLN A 205 -9.96 -2.49 -6.55
C GLN A 205 -9.58 -1.26 -5.71
N ASN A 206 -8.86 -1.49 -4.61
CA ASN A 206 -8.28 -0.44 -3.79
C ASN A 206 -6.82 -0.19 -4.21
N SER A 207 -6.41 1.07 -4.23
CA SER A 207 -5.05 1.51 -4.51
C SER A 207 -4.65 2.56 -3.49
N TYR A 208 -3.35 2.72 -3.23
CA TYR A 208 -2.85 3.73 -2.30
C TYR A 208 -1.86 4.65 -3.02
N LYS A 209 -1.89 5.95 -2.69
CA LYS A 209 -0.95 6.95 -3.23
C LYS A 209 -0.65 8.00 -2.18
N GLY A 210 0.59 8.47 -2.15
CA GLY A 210 1.03 9.56 -1.27
C GLY A 210 1.89 9.05 -0.12
N ASN A 211 2.00 9.88 0.91
CA ASN A 211 2.82 9.57 2.08
C ASN A 211 2.07 8.66 3.05
N VAL A 212 2.81 7.77 3.69
CA VAL A 212 2.37 6.99 4.84
C VAL A 212 2.95 7.67 6.08
N ILE A 213 2.09 8.01 7.04
CA ILE A 213 2.50 8.68 8.28
C ILE A 213 2.32 7.71 9.43
N ASN A 214 3.39 7.51 10.20
CA ASN A 214 3.40 6.65 11.38
C ASN A 214 3.33 7.53 12.63
N PHE A 215 2.26 7.39 13.40
CA PHE A 215 2.08 8.07 14.67
C PHE A 215 2.40 7.12 15.82
N PRO A 216 3.20 7.53 16.82
CA PRO A 216 3.33 6.74 18.04
C PRO A 216 1.99 6.72 18.80
N GLN A 217 1.60 5.55 19.29
CA GLN A 217 0.39 5.35 20.09
C GLN A 217 0.77 5.12 21.56
N ASP A 218 0.16 5.87 22.49
CA ASP A 218 0.36 5.62 23.92
C ASP A 218 -0.59 4.52 24.42
N VAL A 219 -0.14 3.28 24.27
CA VAL A 219 -0.85 2.09 24.76
C VAL A 219 -1.06 2.15 26.28
N ARG A 220 -0.17 2.80 27.03
CA ARG A 220 -0.27 2.88 28.51
C ARG A 220 -1.40 3.78 28.95
N GLU A 221 -1.64 4.87 28.23
CA GLU A 221 -2.76 5.76 28.51
C GLU A 221 -4.08 5.01 28.29
N PHE A 222 -4.26 4.38 27.13
CA PHE A 222 -5.47 3.63 26.81
C PHE A 222 -5.76 2.49 27.81
N THR A 223 -4.75 1.68 28.13
CA THR A 223 -4.90 0.55 29.07
C THR A 223 -5.27 0.98 30.49
N ARG A 224 -5.01 2.24 30.89
CA ARG A 224 -5.48 2.78 32.17
C ARG A 224 -6.97 3.12 32.19
N HIS A 225 -7.56 3.37 31.04
CA HIS A 225 -8.98 3.70 30.90
C HIS A 225 -9.85 2.45 30.68
N LEU A 226 -9.25 1.34 30.24
CA LEU A 226 -9.97 0.07 30.13
C LEU A 226 -10.31 -0.48 31.52
N PRO A 227 -11.57 -0.90 31.74
CA PRO A 227 -11.93 -1.59 32.97
C PRO A 227 -11.15 -2.90 33.06
N ARG A 228 -10.45 -3.10 34.19
CA ARG A 228 -9.62 -4.30 34.41
C ARG A 228 -10.45 -5.59 34.51
N ASN A 229 -11.75 -5.47 34.75
CA ASN A 229 -12.66 -6.60 34.88
C ASN A 229 -13.72 -6.54 33.77
N PRO A 230 -13.81 -7.56 32.90
CA PRO A 230 -14.87 -7.64 31.89
C PRO A 230 -16.28 -7.50 32.49
N SER A 231 -16.51 -7.97 33.72
CA SER A 231 -17.79 -7.83 34.43
C SER A 231 -18.16 -6.40 34.84
N SER A 232 -17.24 -5.45 34.69
CA SER A 232 -17.48 -4.02 34.95
C SER A 232 -17.77 -3.21 33.67
N LEU A 233 -17.87 -3.87 32.51
CA LEU A 233 -18.30 -3.25 31.27
C LEU A 233 -19.84 -3.27 31.17
N ASP A 234 -20.46 -2.10 31.02
CA ASP A 234 -21.92 -1.95 30.90
C ASP A 234 -22.49 -2.30 29.51
N VAL A 235 -21.66 -2.72 28.55
CA VAL A 235 -22.11 -2.95 27.17
C VAL A 235 -21.59 -4.26 26.59
N LEU A 236 -22.54 -5.13 26.22
CA LEU A 236 -22.36 -6.24 25.30
C LEU A 236 -22.72 -5.76 23.89
N VAL A 237 -21.73 -5.59 23.01
CA VAL A 237 -21.98 -5.49 21.56
C VAL A 237 -21.63 -6.85 20.97
N VAL A 238 -22.66 -7.54 20.45
CA VAL A 238 -22.55 -8.79 19.69
C VAL A 238 -22.48 -8.45 18.20
#